data_AF-A0A0W0F492-F1
#
_entry.id   AF-A0A0W0F492-F1
#
_cell.length_a   1.000
_cell.length_b   1.000
_cell.length_c   1.000
_cell.angle_alpha   90.00
_cell.angle_beta   90.00
_cell.angle_gamma   90.00
#
_symmetry.space_group_name_H-M   'P 1'
#
loop_
_entity.id
_entity.type
_entity.pdbx_description
1 polymer ?
#
loop_
_entity_poly.entity_id
_entity_poly.type
_entity_poly.pdbx_seq_one_letter_code
_entity_poly.pdbx_strand_id
1 'polypeptide(L)'
;MASSEHDQLASYFERSASSVQNYASKLEYEYARPTIKASKAYFEKYPVVSTFMLAFSILSILPALLFLASVTFLVVSVLAVALGIALMTCTGIGLILLSLLIFALATNLCIATFITGSIITLYLSLRFIKLVREKGRDGVHQWVLETWEQAALTVTKLPFNDDADNTSEASSKSIVIVNSTGEDVSQTSSPRGEEDTVKNEGPS
;
A
#
# COMPACT_ATOMS: atom_id res chain seq x y z
N MET A 1 -27.58 2.42 -12.57
CA MET A 1 -26.62 3.52 -12.37
C MET A 1 -25.23 3.25 -12.96
N ALA A 2 -24.80 2.00 -13.18
CA ALA A 2 -23.47 1.72 -13.77
C ALA A 2 -23.31 2.11 -15.27
N SER A 3 -24.40 2.31 -16.01
CA SER A 3 -24.32 2.67 -17.45
C SER A 3 -23.76 4.08 -17.68
N SER A 4 -24.05 5.04 -16.79
CA SER A 4 -23.67 6.43 -16.99
C SER A 4 -22.17 6.69 -16.82
N GLU A 5 -21.45 5.86 -16.05
CA GLU A 5 -19.99 5.99 -15.90
C GLU A 5 -19.25 5.51 -17.15
N HIS A 6 -19.73 4.44 -17.78
CA HIS A 6 -19.20 3.96 -19.07
C HIS A 6 -19.43 4.99 -20.18
N ASP A 7 -20.61 5.63 -20.21
CA ASP A 7 -20.92 6.67 -21.20
C ASP A 7 -20.01 7.91 -21.03
N GLN A 8 -19.69 8.28 -19.78
CA GLN A 8 -18.75 9.37 -19.51
C GLN A 8 -17.33 9.04 -19.96
N LEU A 9 -16.80 7.85 -19.63
CA LEU A 9 -15.48 7.41 -20.08
C LEU A 9 -15.38 7.37 -21.61
N ALA A 10 -16.41 6.84 -22.28
CA ALA A 10 -16.48 6.83 -23.74
C ALA A 10 -16.40 8.25 -24.33
N SER A 11 -17.12 9.21 -23.74
CA SER A 11 -17.08 10.61 -24.18
C SER A 11 -15.70 11.27 -24.00
N TYR A 12 -14.93 10.91 -22.95
CA TYR A 12 -13.56 11.38 -22.75
C TYR A 12 -12.58 10.80 -23.78
N PHE A 13 -12.73 9.53 -24.13
CA PHE A 13 -11.94 8.92 -25.20
C PHE A 13 -12.25 9.56 -26.55
N GLU A 14 -13.52 9.80 -26.86
CA GLU A 14 -13.93 10.43 -28.13
C GLU A 14 -13.44 11.88 -28.23
N ARG A 15 -13.51 12.63 -27.12
CA ARG A 15 -12.95 14.00 -27.03
C ARG A 15 -11.43 14.03 -27.16
N SER A 16 -10.74 13.08 -26.54
CA SER A 16 -9.27 12.99 -26.63
C SER A 16 -8.84 12.57 -28.04
N ALA A 17 -9.53 11.58 -28.63
CA ALA A 17 -9.27 11.10 -29.98
C ALA A 17 -9.50 12.21 -31.03
N SER A 18 -10.61 12.94 -30.94
CA SER A 18 -10.89 14.07 -31.84
C SER A 18 -9.89 15.21 -31.67
N SER A 19 -9.37 15.45 -30.46
CA SER A 19 -8.31 16.42 -30.23
C SER A 19 -7.00 15.99 -30.90
N VAL A 20 -6.54 14.76 -30.69
CA VAL A 20 -5.34 14.22 -31.33
C VAL A 20 -5.47 14.21 -32.86
N GLN A 21 -6.64 13.85 -33.40
CA GLN A 21 -6.91 13.92 -34.83
C GLN A 21 -6.84 15.36 -35.36
N ASN A 22 -7.45 16.33 -34.68
CA ASN A 22 -7.37 17.73 -35.10
C ASN A 22 -5.94 18.27 -35.09
N TYR A 23 -5.14 17.91 -34.07
CA TYR A 23 -3.71 18.28 -34.04
C TYR A 23 -2.92 17.59 -35.15
N ALA A 24 -3.18 16.30 -35.40
CA ALA A 24 -2.54 15.55 -36.48
C ALA A 24 -2.88 16.15 -37.86
N SER A 25 -4.15 16.47 -38.11
CA SER A 25 -4.60 17.11 -39.35
C SER A 25 -3.99 18.51 -39.52
N LYS A 26 -3.87 19.28 -38.43
CA LYS A 26 -3.23 20.60 -38.47
C LYS A 26 -1.73 20.49 -38.78
N LEU A 27 -1.02 19.55 -38.15
CA LEU A 27 0.39 19.28 -38.44
C LEU A 27 0.60 18.80 -39.88
N GLU A 28 -0.28 17.93 -40.37
CA GLU A 28 -0.21 17.46 -41.75
C GLU A 28 -0.37 18.62 -42.74
N TYR A 29 -1.33 19.51 -42.48
CA TYR A 29 -1.60 20.63 -43.36
C TYR A 29 -0.53 21.73 -43.28
N GLU A 30 -0.15 22.16 -42.07
CA GLU A 30 0.79 23.26 -41.84
C GLU A 30 2.25 22.87 -42.08
N TYR A 31 2.64 21.62 -41.79
CA TYR A 31 4.04 21.21 -41.87
C TYR A 31 4.28 20.15 -42.95
N ALA A 32 3.49 19.08 -43.02
CA ALA A 32 3.80 18.00 -43.94
C ALA A 32 3.64 18.43 -45.42
N ARG A 33 2.51 19.06 -45.77
CA ARG A 33 2.23 19.50 -47.15
C ARG A 33 3.27 20.46 -47.75
N PRO A 34 3.65 21.59 -47.10
CA PRO A 34 4.63 22.50 -47.67
C PRO A 34 6.02 21.86 -47.76
N THR A 35 6.40 21.03 -46.78
CA THR A 35 7.72 20.39 -46.77
C THR A 35 7.85 19.36 -47.88
N ILE A 36 6.80 18.57 -48.15
CA ILE A 36 6.78 17.61 -49.27
C ILE A 36 6.83 18.34 -50.63
N LYS A 37 6.07 19.43 -50.77
CA LYS A 37 6.10 20.23 -52.01
C LYS A 37 7.47 20.87 -52.23
N ALA A 38 8.06 21.42 -51.17
CA ALA A 38 9.40 22.01 -51.22
C ALA A 38 10.46 20.95 -51.54
N SER A 39 10.44 19.80 -50.85
CA SER A 39 11.42 18.73 -51.07
C SER A 39 11.36 18.22 -52.51
N LYS A 40 10.17 18.03 -53.07
CA LYS A 40 10.00 17.63 -54.48
C LYS A 40 10.65 18.64 -55.44
N ALA A 41 10.42 19.93 -55.23
CA ALA A 41 11.03 20.98 -56.06
C ALA A 41 12.58 21.01 -55.93
N TYR A 42 13.12 20.72 -54.75
CA TYR A 42 14.57 20.62 -54.54
C TYR A 42 15.18 19.36 -55.19
N PHE A 43 14.49 18.23 -55.16
CA PHE A 43 14.92 17.00 -55.82
C PHE A 43 14.96 17.14 -57.35
N GLU A 44 14.01 17.86 -57.94
CA GLU A 44 13.99 18.12 -59.39
C GLU A 44 15.17 19.03 -59.81
N LYS A 45 15.55 20.00 -58.97
CA LYS A 45 16.60 20.96 -59.30
C LYS A 45 18.02 20.42 -59.04
N TYR A 46 18.23 19.65 -57.98
CA TYR A 46 19.56 19.15 -57.55
C TYR A 46 19.48 17.72 -56.99
N PRO A 47 19.27 16.70 -57.83
CA PRO A 47 18.99 15.32 -57.38
C PRO A 47 20.15 14.68 -56.59
N VAL A 48 21.40 14.99 -56.94
CA VAL A 48 22.59 14.40 -56.31
C VAL A 48 22.82 14.93 -54.89
N VAL A 49 22.67 16.24 -54.68
CA VAL A 49 22.87 16.85 -53.35
C VAL A 49 21.73 16.46 -52.41
N SER A 50 20.50 16.38 -52.93
CA SER A 50 19.32 16.05 -52.14
C SER A 50 19.36 14.60 -51.62
N THR A 51 19.76 13.62 -52.46
CA THR A 51 19.91 12.22 -52.01
C THR A 51 21.05 12.06 -51.01
N PHE A 52 22.17 12.77 -51.20
CA PHE A 52 23.28 12.78 -50.25
C PHE A 52 22.85 13.32 -48.89
N MET A 53 22.17 14.47 -48.85
CA MET A 53 21.67 15.06 -47.60
C MET A 53 20.65 14.17 -46.90
N LEU A 54 19.76 13.51 -47.66
CA LEU A 54 18.79 12.57 -47.10
C LEU A 54 19.48 11.35 -46.48
N ALA A 55 20.40 10.72 -47.22
CA ALA A 55 21.16 9.59 -46.71
C ALA A 55 21.99 9.98 -45.48
N PHE A 56 22.73 11.10 -45.56
CA PHE A 56 23.48 11.64 -44.43
C PHE A 56 22.58 11.91 -43.22
N SER A 57 21.39 12.47 -43.42
CA SER A 57 20.43 12.72 -42.34
C SER A 57 19.96 11.42 -41.69
N ILE A 58 19.56 10.42 -42.49
CA ILE A 58 19.12 9.12 -41.96
C ILE A 58 20.27 8.42 -41.21
N LEU A 59 21.47 8.38 -41.80
CA LEU A 59 22.65 7.80 -41.17
C LEU A 59 23.12 8.57 -39.93
N SER A 60 22.86 9.87 -39.83
CA SER A 60 23.20 10.69 -38.66
C SER A 60 22.15 10.63 -37.55
N ILE A 61 20.88 10.39 -37.88
CA ILE A 61 19.80 10.22 -36.89
C ILE A 61 19.96 8.87 -36.17
N LEU A 62 20.39 7.83 -36.87
CA LEU A 62 20.59 6.50 -36.29
C LEU A 62 21.51 6.49 -35.05
N PRO A 63 22.74 7.05 -35.08
CA PRO A 63 23.61 7.12 -33.91
C PRO A 63 23.04 8.03 -32.82
N ALA A 64 22.32 9.11 -33.17
CA ALA A 64 21.67 9.97 -32.19
C ALA A 64 20.54 9.24 -31.43
N LEU A 65 19.72 8.46 -32.14
CA LEU A 65 18.68 7.63 -31.54
C LEU A 65 19.26 6.51 -30.69
N LEU A 66 20.31 5.83 -31.17
CA LEU A 66 21.00 4.80 -30.39
C LEU A 66 21.61 5.37 -29.12
N PHE A 67 22.22 6.56 -29.18
CA PHE A 67 22.72 7.26 -28.01
C PHE A 67 21.60 7.59 -27.02
N LEU A 68 20.49 8.17 -27.51
CA LEU A 68 19.35 8.53 -26.67
C LEU A 68 18.71 7.30 -26.01
N ALA A 69 18.54 6.22 -26.77
CA ALA A 69 18.04 4.94 -26.28
C ALA A 69 18.98 4.34 -25.23
N SER A 70 20.30 4.36 -25.48
CA SER A 70 21.31 3.85 -24.56
C SER A 70 21.33 4.64 -23.25
N VAL A 71 21.30 5.97 -23.30
CA VAL A 71 21.24 6.83 -22.11
C VAL A 71 19.96 6.56 -21.32
N THR A 72 18.81 6.51 -22.00
CA THR A 72 17.52 6.25 -21.35
C THR A 72 17.50 4.86 -20.71
N PHE A 73 17.99 3.85 -21.42
CA PHE A 73 18.10 2.48 -20.91
C PHE A 73 19.03 2.41 -19.70
N LEU A 74 20.16 3.09 -19.73
CA LEU A 74 21.10 3.18 -18.62
C LEU A 74 20.44 3.81 -17.38
N VAL A 75 19.75 4.95 -17.56
CA VAL A 75 19.04 5.64 -16.46
C VAL A 75 17.96 4.74 -15.85
N VAL A 76 17.14 4.10 -16.68
CA VAL A 76 16.08 3.18 -16.21
C VAL A 76 16.68 1.97 -15.50
N SER A 77 17.75 1.39 -16.03
CA SER A 77 18.45 0.25 -15.43
C SER A 77 19.04 0.60 -14.06
N VAL A 78 19.74 1.74 -13.96
CA VAL A 78 20.30 2.22 -12.68
C VAL A 78 19.20 2.46 -11.66
N LEU A 79 18.08 3.08 -12.07
CA LEU A 79 16.95 3.33 -11.18
C LEU A 79 16.30 2.04 -10.68
N ALA A 80 16.11 1.06 -11.57
CA ALA A 80 15.57 -0.25 -11.22
C ALA A 80 16.46 -1.00 -10.23
N VAL A 81 17.78 -0.96 -10.45
CA VAL A 81 18.76 -1.55 -9.52
C VAL A 81 18.75 -0.83 -8.17
N ALA A 82 18.73 0.50 -8.17
CA ALA A 82 18.66 1.29 -6.93
C ALA A 82 17.41 0.99 -6.11
N LEU A 83 16.24 0.90 -6.77
CA LEU A 83 14.98 0.49 -6.13
C LEU A 83 15.05 -0.94 -5.60
N GLY A 84 15.61 -1.87 -6.37
CA GLY A 84 15.80 -3.26 -5.94
C GLY A 84 16.65 -3.37 -4.67
N ILE A 85 17.78 -2.66 -4.63
CA ILE A 85 18.65 -2.61 -3.44
C ILE A 85 17.91 -1.98 -2.26
N ALA A 86 17.23 -0.84 -2.46
CA ALA A 86 16.48 -0.16 -1.41
C ALA A 86 15.40 -1.06 -0.79
N LEU A 87 14.63 -1.79 -1.61
CA LEU A 87 13.61 -2.72 -1.16
C LEU A 87 14.21 -3.92 -0.40
N MET A 88 15.31 -4.49 -0.90
CA MET A 88 16.02 -5.56 -0.22
C MET A 88 16.54 -5.12 1.14
N THR A 89 17.16 -3.93 1.22
CA THR A 89 17.66 -3.37 2.48
C THR A 89 16.51 -3.07 3.45
N CYS A 90 15.43 -2.45 3.00
CA CYS A 90 14.26 -2.15 3.83
C CYS A 90 13.63 -3.42 4.39
N THR A 91 13.46 -4.45 3.55
CA THR A 91 12.90 -5.74 3.97
C THR A 91 13.84 -6.45 4.94
N GLY A 92 15.15 -6.43 4.68
CA GLY A 92 16.16 -7.03 5.56
C GLY A 92 16.17 -6.39 6.95
N ILE A 93 16.16 -5.06 7.04
CA ILE A 93 16.07 -4.32 8.30
C ILE A 93 14.75 -4.66 9.01
N GLY A 94 13.63 -4.70 8.28
CA GLY A 94 12.32 -5.07 8.83
C GLY A 94 12.32 -6.47 9.45
N LEU A 95 12.91 -7.47 8.79
CA LEU A 95 13.02 -8.83 9.31
C LEU A 95 13.92 -8.91 10.55
N ILE A 96 15.03 -8.16 10.59
CA ILE A 96 15.90 -8.10 11.76
C ILE A 96 15.15 -7.50 12.96
N LEU A 97 14.43 -6.40 12.76
CA LEU A 97 13.63 -5.77 13.81
C LEU A 97 12.50 -6.70 14.29
N LEU A 98 11.82 -7.37 13.38
CA LEU A 98 10.78 -8.35 13.73
C LEU A 98 11.34 -9.51 14.53
N SER A 99 12.50 -10.05 14.14
CA SER A 99 13.20 -11.11 14.87
C SER A 99 13.59 -10.67 16.27
N LEU A 100 14.14 -9.46 16.40
CA LEU A 100 14.49 -8.86 17.69
C LEU A 100 13.25 -8.65 18.58
N LEU A 101 12.13 -8.23 17.99
CA LEU A 101 10.85 -8.09 18.68
C LEU A 101 10.36 -9.45 19.21
N ILE A 102 10.33 -10.49 18.36
CA ILE A 102 9.93 -11.84 18.76
C ILE A 102 10.83 -12.36 19.88
N PHE A 103 12.14 -12.14 19.78
CA PHE A 103 13.09 -12.51 20.83
C PHE A 103 12.86 -11.76 22.14
N ALA A 104 12.59 -10.45 22.09
CA ALA A 104 12.24 -9.65 23.26
C ALA A 104 10.91 -10.12 23.91
N LEU A 105 9.90 -10.48 23.11
CA LEU A 105 8.66 -11.04 23.62
C LEU A 105 8.88 -12.41 24.27
N ALA A 106 9.66 -13.29 23.63
CA ALA A 106 9.97 -14.61 24.16
C ALA A 106 10.75 -14.53 25.49
N THR A 107 11.75 -13.64 25.58
CA THR A 107 12.51 -13.41 26.81
C THR A 107 11.62 -12.85 27.93
N ASN A 108 10.77 -11.86 27.62
CA ASN A 108 9.78 -11.34 28.57
C ASN A 108 8.81 -12.42 29.05
N LEU A 109 8.33 -13.28 28.15
CA LEU A 109 7.46 -14.40 28.50
C LEU A 109 8.18 -15.35 29.46
N CYS A 110 9.44 -15.73 29.18
CA CYS A 110 10.25 -16.57 30.06
C CYS A 110 10.48 -15.93 31.44
N ILE A 111 10.76 -14.63 31.49
CA ILE A 111 10.93 -13.91 32.76
C ILE A 111 9.61 -13.90 33.53
N ALA A 112 8.49 -13.61 32.86
CA ALA A 112 7.17 -13.58 33.48
C ALA A 112 6.76 -14.97 34.01
N THR A 113 7.00 -16.05 33.25
CA THR A 113 6.71 -17.41 33.71
C THR A 113 7.62 -17.84 34.86
N PHE A 114 8.90 -17.45 34.85
CA PHE A 114 9.82 -17.71 35.94
C PHE A 114 9.42 -16.98 37.23
N ILE A 115 9.06 -15.70 37.14
CA ILE A 115 8.61 -14.90 38.29
C ILE A 115 7.30 -15.45 38.85
N THR A 116 6.31 -15.70 37.98
CA THR A 116 5.01 -16.25 38.42
C THR A 116 5.18 -17.63 39.04
N GLY A 117 5.97 -18.52 38.42
CA GLY A 117 6.33 -19.81 38.99
C GLY A 117 7.00 -19.67 40.35
N SER A 118 7.99 -18.78 40.49
CA SER A 118 8.69 -18.53 41.75
C SER A 118 7.74 -18.04 42.86
N ILE A 119 6.83 -17.12 42.55
CA ILE A 119 5.83 -16.61 43.50
C ILE A 119 4.89 -17.74 43.93
N ILE A 120 4.41 -18.57 42.99
CA ILE A 120 3.54 -19.71 43.28
C ILE A 120 4.27 -20.71 44.19
N THR A 121 5.51 -21.08 43.84
CA THR A 121 6.32 -22.02 44.64
C THR A 121 6.60 -21.49 46.04
N LEU A 122 6.95 -20.20 46.16
CA LEU A 122 7.19 -19.55 47.45
C LEU A 122 5.92 -19.52 48.31
N TYR A 123 4.78 -19.14 47.73
CA TYR A 123 3.49 -19.14 48.41
C TYR A 123 3.11 -20.53 48.90
N LEU A 124 3.21 -21.55 48.04
CA LEU A 124 2.92 -22.94 48.39
C LEU A 124 3.85 -23.44 49.51
N SER A 125 5.13 -23.09 49.45
CA SER A 125 6.12 -23.45 50.46
C SER A 125 5.81 -22.81 51.82
N LEU A 126 5.48 -21.51 51.85
CA LEU A 126 5.07 -20.82 53.09
C LEU A 126 3.79 -21.41 53.68
N ARG A 127 2.80 -21.73 52.84
CA ARG A 127 1.56 -22.38 53.27
C ARG A 127 1.81 -23.79 53.81
N PHE A 128 2.66 -24.57 53.14
CA PHE A 128 3.06 -25.91 53.57
C PHE A 128 3.74 -25.87 54.93
N ILE A 129 4.71 -24.96 55.13
CA ILE A 129 5.40 -24.78 56.41
C ILE A 129 4.41 -24.45 57.53
N LYS A 130 3.43 -23.58 57.28
CA LYS A 130 2.37 -23.27 58.26
C LYS A 130 1.54 -24.51 58.62
N LEU A 131 1.03 -25.25 57.63
CA LEU A 131 0.20 -26.44 57.87
C LEU A 131 0.95 -27.56 58.62
N VAL A 132 2.20 -27.82 58.25
CA VAL A 132 3.04 -28.83 58.91
C VAL A 132 3.31 -28.45 60.37
N ARG A 133 3.51 -27.15 60.65
CA ARG A 133 3.73 -26.67 62.02
C ARG A 133 2.48 -26.76 62.90
N GLU A 134 1.28 -26.62 62.32
CA GLU A 134 0.01 -26.69 63.07
C GLU A 134 -0.50 -28.11 63.26
N LYS A 135 -0.39 -28.99 62.25
CA LYS A 135 -1.04 -30.32 62.23
C LYS A 135 -0.05 -31.51 62.14
N GLY A 136 1.26 -31.27 62.06
CA GLY A 136 2.25 -32.33 61.93
C GLY A 136 2.10 -33.13 60.62
N ARG A 137 2.11 -34.47 60.70
CA ARG A 137 2.07 -35.37 59.53
C ARG A 137 0.74 -35.33 58.77
N ASP A 138 -0.38 -35.15 59.45
CA ASP A 138 -1.70 -35.11 58.81
C ASP A 138 -1.89 -33.85 57.95
N GLY A 139 -1.15 -32.77 58.27
CA GLY A 139 -1.15 -31.53 57.48
C GLY A 139 -0.67 -31.71 56.04
N VAL A 140 0.20 -32.69 55.77
CA VAL A 140 0.70 -32.97 54.42
C VAL A 140 -0.41 -33.50 53.53
N HIS A 141 -1.20 -34.45 54.03
CA HIS A 141 -2.25 -35.10 53.26
C HIS A 141 -3.40 -34.14 52.96
N GLN A 142 -3.74 -33.28 53.93
CA GLN A 142 -4.73 -32.23 53.73
C GLN A 142 -4.26 -31.17 52.72
N TRP A 143 -2.99 -30.77 52.77
CA TRP A 143 -2.43 -29.80 51.83
C TRP A 143 -2.49 -30.29 50.36
N VAL A 144 -2.17 -31.56 50.11
CA VAL A 144 -2.23 -32.12 48.73
C VAL A 144 -3.66 -32.10 48.19
N LEU A 145 -4.64 -32.53 48.98
CA LEU A 145 -6.05 -32.54 48.59
C LEU A 145 -6.56 -31.13 48.26
N GLU A 146 -6.29 -30.16 49.14
CA GLU A 146 -6.71 -28.76 48.93
C GLU A 146 -6.03 -28.13 47.71
N THR A 147 -4.74 -28.41 47.49
CA THR A 147 -3.98 -27.86 46.35
C THR A 147 -4.46 -28.45 45.03
N TRP A 148 -4.78 -29.75 45.02
CA TRP A 148 -5.32 -30.43 43.84
C TRP A 148 -6.71 -29.92 43.47
N GLU A 149 -7.60 -29.77 44.46
CA GLU A 149 -8.96 -29.26 44.23
C GLU A 149 -8.94 -27.83 43.68
N GLN A 150 -8.07 -26.97 44.22
CA GLN A 150 -7.88 -25.59 43.72
C GLN A 150 -7.29 -25.56 42.31
N ALA A 151 -6.34 -26.45 42.00
CA ALA A 151 -5.76 -26.55 40.65
C ALA A 151 -6.80 -27.03 39.62
N ALA A 152 -7.58 -28.07 39.97
CA ALA A 152 -8.62 -28.62 39.10
C ALA A 152 -9.70 -27.58 38.76
N LEU A 153 -10.18 -26.83 39.77
CA LEU A 153 -11.20 -25.79 39.57
C LEU A 153 -10.71 -24.62 38.69
N THR A 154 -9.41 -24.32 38.73
CA THR A 154 -8.83 -23.22 37.94
C THR A 154 -8.70 -23.60 36.46
N VAL A 155 -8.34 -24.85 36.16
CA VAL A 155 -8.20 -25.35 34.78
C VAL A 155 -9.57 -25.46 34.09
N THR A 156 -10.61 -25.93 34.80
CA THR A 156 -11.95 -26.11 34.22
C THR A 156 -12.69 -24.79 33.94
N LYS A 157 -12.26 -23.67 34.55
CA LYS A 157 -12.91 -22.36 34.39
C LYS A 157 -12.32 -21.48 33.28
N LEU A 158 -11.32 -21.92 32.53
CA LEU A 158 -10.88 -21.18 31.35
C LEU A 158 -11.97 -21.30 30.29
N PRO A 159 -12.68 -20.20 29.93
CA PRO A 159 -13.60 -20.22 28.80
C PRO A 159 -12.73 -20.38 27.55
N PHE A 160 -12.54 -21.61 27.12
CA PHE A 160 -12.06 -21.90 25.78
C PHE A 160 -13.19 -21.44 24.87
N ASN A 161 -13.07 -20.21 24.38
CA ASN A 161 -14.04 -19.59 23.51
C ASN A 161 -13.94 -20.28 22.14
N ASP A 162 -14.58 -21.44 22.02
CA ASP A 162 -14.70 -22.27 20.81
C ASP A 162 -15.55 -21.62 19.70
N ASP A 163 -15.89 -20.33 19.81
CA ASP A 163 -16.67 -19.59 18.81
C ASP A 163 -15.86 -19.18 17.57
N ALA A 164 -14.73 -19.83 17.28
CA ALA A 164 -13.89 -19.51 16.13
C ALA A 164 -14.30 -20.23 14.82
N ASP A 165 -15.32 -21.09 14.84
CA ASP A 165 -15.74 -21.84 13.64
C ASP A 165 -17.24 -21.67 13.34
N ASN A 166 -17.63 -20.46 12.98
CA ASN A 166 -18.88 -20.18 12.24
C ASN A 166 -18.76 -18.89 11.42
N THR A 167 -17.77 -18.81 10.53
CA THR A 167 -17.81 -17.87 9.39
C THR A 167 -18.00 -18.66 8.10
N SER A 168 -19.14 -19.36 8.02
CA SER A 168 -19.66 -19.95 6.79
C SER A 168 -21.19 -19.85 6.77
N GLU A 169 -21.73 -18.68 7.10
CA GLU A 169 -23.09 -18.32 6.68
C GLU A 169 -23.04 -17.36 5.51
N ALA A 170 -23.28 -17.94 4.33
CA ALA A 170 -23.89 -17.28 3.21
C ALA A 170 -25.19 -16.59 3.68
N SER A 171 -25.11 -15.31 4.03
CA SER A 171 -26.29 -14.48 4.25
C SER A 171 -26.96 -14.19 2.91
N SER A 172 -27.89 -15.08 2.57
CA SER A 172 -28.96 -14.80 1.64
C SER A 172 -29.88 -13.72 2.22
N LYS A 173 -29.96 -12.60 1.50
CA LYS A 173 -31.23 -11.97 1.11
C LYS A 173 -32.25 -11.70 2.23
N SER A 174 -32.13 -10.53 2.86
CA SER A 174 -33.30 -9.83 3.41
C SER A 174 -33.26 -8.38 2.95
N ILE A 175 -34.12 -8.09 1.99
CA ILE A 175 -34.35 -6.76 1.44
C ILE A 175 -35.30 -6.04 2.42
N VAL A 176 -34.78 -5.08 3.19
CA VAL A 176 -35.62 -4.22 4.02
C VAL A 176 -35.99 -3.01 3.16
N ILE A 177 -37.25 -2.97 2.74
CA ILE A 177 -37.87 -1.83 2.07
C ILE A 177 -38.07 -0.74 3.13
N VAL A 178 -37.14 0.21 3.21
CA VAL A 178 -37.34 1.46 3.96
C VAL A 178 -38.07 2.43 3.04
N ASN A 179 -39.40 2.48 3.21
CA ASN A 179 -40.25 3.51 2.63
C ASN A 179 -40.15 4.77 3.50
N SER A 180 -39.20 5.66 3.19
CA SER A 180 -39.16 7.01 3.77
C SER A 180 -39.83 7.98 2.81
N THR A 181 -41.15 8.07 2.98
CA THR A 181 -41.99 9.20 2.57
C THR A 181 -41.39 10.49 3.09
N GLY A 182 -41.31 11.49 2.21
CA GLY A 182 -40.52 12.69 2.40
C GLY A 182 -40.95 13.62 3.54
N GLU A 183 -40.00 14.46 3.91
CA GLU A 183 -40.30 15.82 4.35
C GLU A 183 -39.26 16.77 3.77
N ASP A 184 -39.82 17.88 3.35
CA ASP A 184 -39.29 18.94 2.52
C ASP A 184 -38.38 19.91 3.31
N VAL A 185 -37.52 20.60 2.55
CA VAL A 185 -37.19 22.04 2.72
C VAL A 185 -36.39 22.45 3.97
N SER A 186 -35.11 22.80 3.73
CA SER A 186 -34.72 24.22 3.71
C SER A 186 -33.28 24.44 3.27
N GLN A 187 -33.15 25.28 2.25
CA GLN A 187 -31.97 26.06 1.89
C GLN A 187 -31.49 26.89 3.09
N THR A 188 -30.17 27.00 3.30
CA THR A 188 -29.56 28.28 3.71
C THR A 188 -28.12 28.36 3.18
N SER A 189 -27.95 29.41 2.40
CA SER A 189 -26.79 30.01 1.76
C SER A 189 -25.59 30.36 2.67
N SER A 190 -24.37 30.19 2.13
CA SER A 190 -23.19 31.12 2.03
C SER A 190 -22.69 31.87 3.31
N PRO A 191 -21.43 32.40 3.42
CA PRO A 191 -20.44 32.67 2.36
C PRO A 191 -18.92 32.52 2.74
N ARG A 192 -18.07 32.63 1.71
CA ARG A 192 -16.87 33.50 1.58
C ARG A 192 -15.87 33.67 2.74
N GLY A 193 -14.63 33.25 2.47
CA GLY A 193 -13.35 33.88 2.89
C GLY A 193 -12.26 33.29 1.98
N GLU A 194 -11.52 34.00 1.12
CA GLU A 194 -10.90 35.33 1.17
C GLU A 194 -9.86 35.41 2.30
N GLU A 195 -8.64 34.91 2.03
CA GLU A 195 -7.42 35.29 2.76
C GLU A 195 -6.22 35.38 1.78
N ASP A 196 -5.92 36.63 1.46
CA ASP A 196 -4.66 37.32 1.13
C ASP A 196 -3.38 36.53 0.80
N THR A 197 -2.82 36.72 -0.40
CA THR A 197 -1.76 37.70 -0.74
C THR A 197 -0.58 37.82 0.24
N VAL A 198 0.54 37.17 -0.08
CA VAL A 198 1.88 37.69 0.26
C VAL A 198 2.69 37.89 -1.00
N LYS A 199 2.83 39.17 -1.33
CA LYS A 199 3.74 39.79 -2.28
C LYS A 199 5.15 39.75 -1.67
N ASN A 200 6.17 39.30 -2.40
CA ASN A 200 7.52 39.81 -2.16
C ASN A 200 8.34 39.85 -3.45
N GLU A 201 8.45 41.05 -3.99
CA GLU A 201 9.45 41.46 -4.97
C GLU A 201 10.77 41.71 -4.24
N GLY A 202 11.89 41.32 -4.85
CA GLY A 202 13.22 41.73 -4.43
C GLY A 202 14.20 41.65 -5.59
N PRO A 203 14.58 42.77 -6.21
CA PRO A 203 15.67 42.85 -7.18
C PRO A 203 16.97 43.26 -6.49
N SER A 204 18.08 42.65 -6.89
CA SER A 204 19.43 43.22 -6.92
C SER A 204 20.29 42.43 -7.89
#